data_AF-A0A975HTA0-F1
#
_entry.id   AF-A0A975HTA0-F1
#
_cell.length_a   1.000
_cell.length_b   1.000
_cell.length_c   1.000
_cell.angle_alpha   90.00
_cell.angle_beta   90.00
_cell.angle_gamma   90.00
#
_symmetry.space_group_name_H-M   'P 1'
#
loop_
_entity.id
_entity.type
_entity.pdbx_description
1 polymer ?
#
loop_
_entity_poly.entity_id
_entity_poly.type
_entity_poly.pdbx_seq_one_letter_code
_entity_poly.pdbx_strand_id
1 'polypeptide(L)'
;MGLSRKVGIRIAWTLLALLGAAAARDGWQVVQAERLNAQIVAGTLPPEDAQSPAELRFAHAYAQAASGAGEAALNRYGALHADTPVGQAARYNGANLLMRQGIAMRAGAQPGQALALIELAKESYREVLRHDPEDWAARYNLERAQRLVADPEEVDEEPPEARRSAERAATTMRGYSPGLP
;
A
#
# COMPACT_ATOMS: atom_id res chain seq x y z
N MET A 1 -20.46 -35.09 37.56
CA MET A 1 -21.86 -34.94 37.10
C MET A 1 -21.94 -35.40 35.66
N GLY A 2 -22.48 -36.60 35.39
CA GLY A 2 -22.64 -37.10 34.02
C GLY A 2 -23.86 -36.47 33.36
N LEU A 3 -23.71 -35.93 32.15
CA LEU A 3 -24.87 -35.47 31.39
C LEU A 3 -25.81 -36.64 31.12
N SER A 4 -27.12 -36.42 31.25
CA SER A 4 -28.10 -37.43 30.87
C SER A 4 -27.99 -37.69 29.35
N ARG A 5 -28.15 -38.96 28.94
CA ARG A 5 -28.09 -39.37 27.52
C ARG A 5 -28.97 -38.50 26.61
N LYS A 6 -30.12 -38.05 27.09
CA LYS A 6 -31.03 -37.16 26.35
C LYS A 6 -30.45 -35.76 26.14
N VAL A 7 -29.74 -35.23 27.14
CA VAL A 7 -29.05 -33.93 27.04
C VAL A 7 -27.87 -34.04 26.09
N GLY A 8 -27.09 -35.12 26.18
CA GLY A 8 -25.98 -35.39 25.24
C GLY A 8 -26.43 -35.47 23.78
N ILE A 9 -27.54 -36.17 23.50
CA ILE A 9 -28.12 -36.25 22.15
C ILE A 9 -28.58 -34.88 21.65
N ARG A 10 -29.25 -34.08 22.49
CA ARG A 10 -29.67 -32.72 22.10
C ARG A 10 -28.48 -31.83 21.76
N ILE A 11 -27.42 -31.87 22.58
CA ILE A 11 -26.18 -31.12 22.33
C ILE A 11 -25.54 -31.57 21.00
N ALA A 12 -25.46 -32.87 20.75
CA ALA A 12 -24.91 -33.39 19.50
C ALA A 12 -25.69 -32.90 18.27
N TRP A 13 -27.03 -32.93 18.32
CA TRP A 13 -27.87 -32.40 17.23
C TRP A 13 -27.71 -30.90 17.04
N THR A 14 -27.61 -30.11 18.13
CA THR A 14 -27.37 -28.66 18.02
C THR A 14 -26.00 -28.37 17.41
N LEU A 15 -24.96 -29.10 17.80
CA LEU A 15 -23.62 -28.95 17.22
C LEU A 15 -23.63 -29.32 15.74
N LEU A 16 -24.29 -30.43 15.38
CA LEU A 16 -24.42 -30.85 13.99
C LEU A 16 -25.14 -29.80 13.15
N ALA A 17 -26.23 -29.22 13.66
CA ALA A 17 -26.96 -28.15 12.98
C ALA A 17 -26.10 -26.89 12.78
N LEU A 18 -25.33 -26.48 13.80
CA LEU A 18 -24.41 -25.34 13.70
C LEU A 18 -23.30 -25.57 12.67
N LEU A 19 -22.70 -26.76 12.68
CA LEU A 19 -21.68 -27.13 11.68
C LEU A 19 -22.27 -27.20 10.27
N GLY A 20 -23.49 -27.73 10.12
CA GLY A 20 -24.20 -27.75 8.84
C GLY A 20 -24.47 -26.34 8.30
N ALA A 21 -24.89 -25.42 9.17
CA ALA A 21 -25.10 -24.02 8.80
C ALA A 21 -23.79 -23.31 8.41
N ALA A 22 -22.70 -23.56 9.14
CA ALA A 22 -21.38 -23.03 8.80
C ALA A 22 -20.90 -23.55 7.44
N ALA A 23 -20.99 -24.86 7.19
CA ALA A 23 -20.60 -25.45 5.92
C ALA A 23 -21.43 -24.91 4.74
N ALA A 24 -22.74 -24.71 4.94
CA ALA A 24 -23.60 -24.11 3.92
C ALA A 24 -23.20 -22.65 3.62
N ARG A 25 -22.87 -21.88 4.65
CA ARG A 25 -22.38 -20.50 4.51
C ARG A 25 -21.06 -20.46 3.74
N ASP A 26 -20.11 -21.33 4.08
CA ASP A 26 -18.80 -21.37 3.43
C ASP A 26 -18.92 -21.82 1.98
N GLY A 27 -19.74 -22.83 1.71
CA GLY A 27 -20.05 -23.26 0.34
C GLY A 27 -20.67 -22.14 -0.49
N TRP A 28 -21.58 -21.36 0.10
CA TRP A 28 -22.15 -20.19 -0.59
C TRP A 28 -21.10 -19.13 -0.89
N GLN A 29 -20.19 -18.84 0.04
CA GLN A 29 -19.10 -17.87 -0.17
C GLN A 29 -18.16 -18.30 -1.30
N VAL A 30 -17.78 -19.58 -1.35
CA VAL A 30 -16.92 -20.13 -2.42
C VAL A 30 -17.58 -19.96 -3.78
N VAL A 31 -18.86 -20.31 -3.91
CA VAL A 31 -19.59 -20.15 -5.18
C VAL A 31 -19.68 -18.69 -5.61
N GLN A 32 -19.85 -17.74 -4.68
CA GLN A 32 -19.83 -16.32 -5.03
C GLN A 32 -18.44 -15.86 -5.47
N ALA A 33 -17.37 -16.30 -4.79
CA ALA A 33 -16.00 -15.98 -5.15
C ALA A 33 -15.64 -16.52 -6.54
N GLU A 34 -16.02 -17.76 -6.85
CA GLU A 34 -15.80 -18.36 -8.18
C GLU A 34 -16.53 -17.60 -9.29
N ARG A 35 -17.78 -17.18 -9.04
CA ARG A 35 -18.55 -16.36 -10.00
C ARG A 35 -17.88 -15.01 -10.25
N LEU A 36 -17.40 -14.36 -9.20
CA LEU A 36 -16.68 -13.10 -9.31
C LEU A 36 -15.37 -13.28 -10.11
N ASN A 37 -14.60 -14.33 -9.79
CA ASN A 37 -13.38 -14.66 -10.53
C ASN A 37 -13.67 -14.89 -12.02
N ALA A 38 -14.74 -15.62 -12.35
CA ALA A 38 -15.16 -15.82 -13.73
C ALA A 38 -15.50 -14.50 -14.44
N GLN A 39 -16.18 -13.57 -13.76
CA GLN A 39 -16.48 -12.23 -14.30
C GLN A 39 -15.23 -11.38 -14.51
N ILE A 40 -14.26 -11.44 -13.59
CA ILE A 40 -12.96 -10.77 -13.71
C ILE A 40 -12.23 -11.30 -14.95
N VAL A 41 -12.15 -12.62 -15.11
CA VAL A 41 -11.49 -13.26 -16.25
C VAL A 41 -12.22 -12.96 -17.57
N ALA A 42 -13.55 -12.90 -17.56
CA ALA A 42 -14.36 -12.57 -18.73
C ALA A 42 -14.37 -11.08 -19.08
N GLY A 43 -13.82 -10.21 -18.23
CA GLY A 43 -13.86 -8.75 -18.41
C GLY A 43 -15.24 -8.12 -18.20
N THR A 44 -16.18 -8.86 -17.61
CA THR A 44 -17.56 -8.41 -17.35
C THR A 44 -17.71 -8.04 -15.88
N LEU A 45 -16.87 -7.12 -15.39
CA LEU A 45 -16.86 -6.72 -13.98
C LEU A 45 -18.23 -6.16 -13.58
N PRO A 46 -18.82 -6.63 -12.47
CA PRO A 46 -20.05 -6.06 -11.95
C PRO A 46 -19.81 -4.62 -11.50
N PRO A 47 -20.84 -3.76 -11.53
CA PRO A 47 -20.73 -2.39 -11.03
C PRO A 47 -20.33 -2.41 -9.54
N GLU A 48 -19.50 -1.46 -9.16
CA GLU A 48 -19.09 -1.27 -7.77
C GLU A 48 -20.15 -0.47 -6.99
N ASP A 49 -20.31 -0.83 -5.72
CA ASP A 49 -21.08 -0.11 -4.72
C ASP A 49 -20.25 0.09 -3.43
N ALA A 50 -20.83 0.78 -2.44
CA ALA A 50 -20.13 1.08 -1.19
C ALA A 50 -19.79 -0.17 -0.34
N GLN A 51 -20.41 -1.31 -0.64
CA GLN A 51 -20.23 -2.58 0.08
C GLN A 51 -19.36 -3.57 -0.70
N SER A 52 -18.84 -3.15 -1.85
CA SER A 52 -18.10 -4.03 -2.75
C SER A 52 -16.82 -4.55 -2.09
N PRO A 53 -16.54 -5.87 -2.21
CA PRO A 53 -15.34 -6.47 -1.64
C PRO A 53 -14.08 -5.86 -2.24
N ALA A 54 -12.99 -5.86 -1.47
CA ALA A 54 -11.72 -5.24 -1.86
C ALA A 54 -11.17 -5.85 -3.17
N GLU A 55 -11.41 -7.12 -3.40
CA GLU A 55 -11.03 -7.88 -4.58
C GLU A 55 -11.71 -7.35 -5.85
N LEU A 56 -13.00 -7.02 -5.78
CA LEU A 56 -13.73 -6.42 -6.90
C LEU A 56 -13.21 -5.01 -7.19
N ARG A 57 -12.98 -4.21 -6.15
CA ARG A 57 -12.41 -2.85 -6.29
C ARG A 57 -11.00 -2.89 -6.88
N PHE A 58 -10.20 -3.87 -6.48
CA PHE A 58 -8.87 -4.13 -7.04
C PHE A 58 -8.97 -4.51 -8.52
N ALA A 59 -9.91 -5.39 -8.89
CA ALA A 59 -10.14 -5.77 -10.28
C ALA A 59 -10.55 -4.56 -11.15
N HIS A 60 -11.37 -3.65 -10.62
CA HIS A 60 -11.68 -2.37 -11.28
C HIS A 60 -10.45 -1.49 -11.47
N ALA A 61 -9.60 -1.36 -10.44
CA ALA A 61 -8.34 -0.62 -10.54
C ALA A 61 -7.41 -1.22 -11.62
N TYR A 62 -7.32 -2.55 -11.67
CA TYR A 62 -6.56 -3.27 -12.68
C TYR A 62 -7.09 -3.05 -14.09
N ALA A 63 -8.40 -3.17 -14.29
CA ALA A 63 -9.04 -2.92 -15.59
C ALA A 63 -8.85 -1.46 -16.06
N GLN A 64 -8.92 -0.49 -15.14
CA GLN A 64 -8.63 0.91 -15.46
C GLN A 64 -7.16 1.14 -15.83
N ALA A 65 -6.22 0.49 -15.14
CA ALA A 65 -4.81 0.56 -15.50
C ALA A 65 -4.55 -0.02 -16.89
N ALA A 66 -5.20 -1.14 -17.22
CA ALA A 66 -5.09 -1.81 -18.51
C ALA A 66 -5.70 -1.02 -19.67
N SER A 67 -6.75 -0.22 -19.42
CA SER A 67 -7.37 0.66 -20.43
C SER A 67 -6.62 1.97 -20.67
N GLY A 68 -5.54 2.23 -19.92
CA GLY A 68 -4.75 3.46 -20.00
C GLY A 68 -5.28 4.61 -19.12
N ALA A 69 -6.34 4.39 -18.33
CA ALA A 69 -6.87 5.35 -17.36
C ALA A 69 -6.00 5.42 -16.10
N GLY A 70 -4.74 5.81 -16.26
CA GLY A 70 -3.70 5.68 -15.24
C GLY A 70 -3.97 6.44 -13.94
N GLU A 71 -4.37 7.71 -14.01
CA GLU A 71 -4.66 8.49 -12.79
C GLU A 71 -5.84 7.93 -12.00
N ALA A 72 -6.92 7.53 -12.70
CA ALA A 72 -8.08 6.91 -12.07
C ALA A 72 -7.69 5.59 -11.40
N ALA A 73 -6.86 4.77 -12.06
CA ALA A 73 -6.36 3.53 -11.51
C ALA A 73 -5.48 3.75 -10.27
N LEU A 74 -4.58 4.74 -10.28
CA LEU A 74 -3.74 5.07 -9.11
C LEU A 74 -4.58 5.51 -7.91
N ASN A 75 -5.63 6.31 -8.13
CA ASN A 75 -6.56 6.69 -7.07
C ASN A 75 -7.23 5.45 -6.46
N ARG A 76 -7.73 4.54 -7.30
CA ARG A 76 -8.35 3.29 -6.84
C ARG A 76 -7.39 2.38 -6.09
N TYR A 77 -6.16 2.21 -6.58
CA TYR A 77 -5.14 1.44 -5.85
C TYR A 77 -4.83 2.08 -4.49
N GLY A 78 -4.66 3.40 -4.45
CA GLY A 78 -4.42 4.16 -3.20
C GLY A 78 -5.54 3.96 -2.17
N ALA A 79 -6.80 3.96 -2.60
CA ALA A 79 -7.95 3.72 -1.73
C ALA A 79 -8.00 2.30 -1.11
N LEU A 80 -7.23 1.35 -1.66
CA LEU A 80 -7.12 -0.03 -1.17
C LEU A 80 -5.90 -0.25 -0.28
N HIS A 81 -5.04 0.75 -0.08
CA HIS A 81 -3.85 0.62 0.76
C HIS A 81 -4.24 0.26 2.20
N ALA A 82 -3.87 -0.95 2.61
CA ALA A 82 -4.08 -1.51 3.94
C ALA A 82 -3.13 -2.69 4.14
N ASP A 83 -2.88 -3.07 5.38
CA ASP A 83 -2.00 -4.21 5.73
C ASP A 83 -2.76 -5.53 5.58
N THR A 84 -3.22 -5.77 4.35
CA THR A 84 -3.96 -6.96 3.91
C THR A 84 -3.35 -7.45 2.61
N PRO A 85 -3.53 -8.73 2.22
CA PRO A 85 -3.01 -9.24 0.95
C PRO A 85 -3.46 -8.42 -0.26
N VAL A 86 -4.73 -7.99 -0.32
CA VAL A 86 -5.25 -7.14 -1.40
C VAL A 86 -4.63 -5.73 -1.36
N GLY A 87 -4.44 -5.16 -0.17
CA GLY A 87 -3.81 -3.85 -0.03
C GLY A 87 -2.34 -3.86 -0.44
N GLN A 88 -1.61 -4.94 -0.13
CA GLN A 88 -0.24 -5.15 -0.62
C GLN A 88 -0.18 -5.31 -2.14
N ALA A 89 -1.10 -6.10 -2.71
CA ALA A 89 -1.23 -6.21 -4.16
C ALA A 89 -1.56 -4.87 -4.81
N ALA A 90 -2.40 -4.04 -4.18
CA ALA A 90 -2.75 -2.70 -4.67
C ALA A 90 -1.54 -1.76 -4.66
N ARG A 91 -0.77 -1.72 -3.56
CA ARG A 91 0.49 -0.96 -3.46
C ARG A 91 1.47 -1.37 -4.55
N TYR A 92 1.70 -2.68 -4.72
CA TYR A 92 2.61 -3.21 -5.76
C TYR A 92 2.15 -2.86 -7.19
N ASN A 93 0.85 -3.00 -7.49
CA ASN A 93 0.33 -2.69 -8.83
C ASN A 93 0.30 -1.19 -9.12
N GLY A 94 0.03 -0.36 -8.11
CA GLY A 94 0.18 1.09 -8.18
C GLY A 94 1.63 1.50 -8.48
N ALA A 95 2.59 0.90 -7.77
CA ALA A 95 4.02 1.11 -8.00
C ALA A 95 4.44 0.73 -9.43
N ASN A 96 3.96 -0.41 -9.93
CA ASN A 96 4.19 -0.84 -11.31
C ASN A 96 3.62 0.15 -12.34
N LEU A 97 2.45 0.72 -12.07
CA LEU A 97 1.83 1.73 -12.94
C LEU A 97 2.61 3.04 -12.95
N LEU A 98 3.01 3.55 -11.78
CA LEU A 98 3.89 4.71 -11.64
C LEU A 98 5.20 4.50 -12.40
N MET A 99 5.80 3.32 -12.27
CA MET A 99 7.03 2.98 -12.95
C MET A 99 6.89 3.03 -14.48
N ARG A 100 5.82 2.43 -15.03
CA ARG A 100 5.54 2.50 -16.48
C ARG A 100 5.32 3.94 -16.95
N GLN A 101 4.57 4.74 -16.20
CA GLN A 101 4.33 6.15 -16.53
C GLN A 101 5.63 6.96 -16.47
N GLY A 102 6.44 6.79 -15.43
CA GLY A 102 7.74 7.44 -15.29
C GLY A 102 8.68 7.11 -16.45
N ILE A 103 8.79 5.84 -16.85
CA ILE A 103 9.58 5.43 -18.02
C ILE A 103 9.06 6.08 -19.30
N ALA A 104 7.74 6.07 -19.52
CA ALA A 104 7.14 6.68 -20.72
C ALA A 104 7.37 8.20 -20.77
N MET A 105 7.23 8.90 -19.64
CA MET A 105 7.43 10.35 -19.54
C MET A 105 8.91 10.75 -19.66
N ARG A 106 9.84 9.87 -19.25
CA ARG A 106 11.28 10.11 -19.39
C ARG A 106 11.71 10.24 -20.85
N ALA A 107 11.02 9.55 -21.76
CA ALA A 107 11.25 9.67 -23.21
C ALA A 107 10.65 10.96 -23.82
N GLY A 108 9.92 11.76 -23.04
CA GLY A 108 9.20 12.95 -23.49
C GLY A 108 9.72 14.27 -22.91
N ALA A 109 8.87 15.30 -22.96
CA ALA A 109 9.25 16.69 -22.68
C ALA A 109 9.36 17.06 -21.18
N GLN A 110 9.04 16.16 -20.24
CA GLN A 110 8.88 16.48 -18.81
C GLN A 110 9.73 15.56 -17.91
N PRO A 111 11.08 15.63 -17.98
CA PRO A 111 11.97 14.73 -17.25
C PRO A 111 11.85 14.84 -15.72
N GLY A 112 11.51 16.01 -15.18
CA GLY A 112 11.32 16.19 -13.73
C GLY A 112 10.12 15.43 -13.16
N GLN A 113 9.03 15.32 -13.94
CA GLN A 113 7.86 14.52 -13.52
C GLN A 113 8.16 13.02 -13.59
N ALA A 114 8.92 12.59 -14.60
CA ALA A 114 9.37 11.20 -14.68
C ALA A 114 10.17 10.77 -13.44
N LEU A 115 11.05 11.65 -12.95
CA LEU A 115 11.80 11.43 -11.72
C LEU A 115 10.86 11.23 -10.51
N ALA A 116 9.91 12.13 -10.30
CA ALA A 116 8.97 12.04 -9.18
C ALA A 116 8.14 10.74 -9.18
N LEU A 117 7.67 10.30 -10.36
CA LEU A 117 6.91 9.06 -10.49
C LEU A 117 7.77 7.82 -10.16
N ILE A 118 9.02 7.80 -10.59
CA ILE A 118 9.94 6.69 -10.31
C ILE A 118 10.30 6.65 -8.82
N GLU A 119 10.52 7.80 -8.18
CA GLU A 119 10.76 7.85 -6.72
C GLU A 119 9.55 7.38 -5.92
N LEU A 120 8.34 7.78 -6.30
CA LEU A 120 7.13 7.29 -5.65
C LEU A 120 6.93 5.78 -5.84
N ALA A 121 7.30 5.25 -7.01
CA ALA A 121 7.30 3.80 -7.25
C ALA A 121 8.31 3.08 -6.35
N LYS A 122 9.53 3.62 -6.19
CA LYS A 122 10.57 3.08 -5.30
C LYS A 122 10.06 2.99 -3.86
N GLU A 123 9.47 4.07 -3.35
CA GLU A 123 8.92 4.08 -2.00
C GLU A 123 7.80 3.05 -1.83
N SER A 124 6.91 2.94 -2.82
CA SER A 124 5.83 1.95 -2.79
C SER A 124 6.36 0.50 -2.80
N TYR A 125 7.44 0.20 -3.53
CA TYR A 125 8.07 -1.12 -3.46
C TYR A 125 8.73 -1.36 -2.10
N ARG A 126 9.36 -0.34 -1.49
CA ARG A 126 9.91 -0.45 -0.13
C ARG A 126 8.82 -0.74 0.90
N GLU A 127 7.65 -0.10 0.78
CA GLU A 127 6.48 -0.41 1.60
C GLU A 127 6.01 -1.86 1.44
N VAL A 128 5.98 -2.38 0.21
CA VAL A 128 5.66 -3.80 -0.03
C VAL A 128 6.67 -4.71 0.68
N LEU A 129 7.96 -4.42 0.56
CA LEU A 129 9.04 -5.22 1.15
C LEU A 129 9.14 -5.10 2.67
N ARG A 130 8.65 -4.01 3.27
CA ARG A 130 8.57 -3.90 4.73
C ARG A 130 7.55 -4.88 5.33
N HIS A 131 6.52 -5.23 4.57
CA HIS A 131 5.52 -6.21 4.98
C HIS A 131 5.90 -7.63 4.59
N ASP A 132 6.42 -7.82 3.37
CA ASP A 132 6.92 -9.12 2.88
C ASP A 132 8.32 -8.96 2.28
N PRO A 133 9.38 -9.17 3.10
CA PRO A 133 10.77 -9.07 2.64
C PRO A 133 11.15 -10.10 1.56
N GLU A 134 10.37 -11.17 1.42
CA GLU A 134 10.63 -12.26 0.47
C GLU A 134 9.90 -12.08 -0.87
N ASP A 135 9.15 -10.98 -1.06
CA ASP A 135 8.51 -10.65 -2.34
C ASP A 135 9.57 -10.38 -3.43
N TRP A 136 9.90 -11.42 -4.18
CA TRP A 136 10.90 -11.38 -5.24
C TRP A 136 10.55 -10.38 -6.34
N ALA A 137 9.25 -10.22 -6.66
CA ALA A 137 8.81 -9.33 -7.73
C ALA A 137 9.00 -7.86 -7.33
N ALA A 138 8.73 -7.51 -6.07
CA ALA A 138 9.01 -6.19 -5.54
C ALA A 138 10.52 -5.91 -5.44
N ARG A 139 11.34 -6.88 -5.00
CA ARG A 139 12.82 -6.74 -4.96
C ARG A 139 13.39 -6.49 -6.35
N TYR A 140 12.99 -7.30 -7.33
CA TYR A 140 13.41 -7.14 -8.72
C TYR A 140 13.01 -5.77 -9.27
N ASN A 141 11.76 -5.36 -9.09
CA ASN A 141 11.30 -4.08 -9.61
C ASN A 141 11.96 -2.87 -8.93
N LEU A 142 12.24 -2.95 -7.62
CA LEU A 142 12.97 -1.92 -6.89
C LEU A 142 14.41 -1.78 -7.41
N GLU A 143 15.13 -2.90 -7.61
CA GLU A 143 16.49 -2.89 -8.18
C GLU A 143 16.48 -2.25 -9.59
N ARG A 144 15.49 -2.59 -10.42
CA ARG A 144 15.33 -1.96 -11.75
C ARG A 144 15.03 -0.47 -11.65
N ALA A 145 14.25 -0.04 -10.66
CA ALA A 145 13.98 1.36 -10.40
C ALA A 145 15.23 2.13 -9.93
N GLN A 146 16.03 1.56 -9.03
CA GLN A 146 17.28 2.15 -8.54
C GLN A 146 18.34 2.29 -9.65
N ARG A 147 18.37 1.36 -10.62
CA ARG A 147 19.22 1.50 -11.82
C ARG A 147 18.76 2.62 -12.76
N LEU A 148 17.47 2.92 -12.77
CA LEU A 148 16.91 3.98 -13.61
C LEU A 148 17.09 5.36 -12.97
N VAL A 149 16.91 5.43 -11.65
CA VAL A 149 17.12 6.61 -10.82
C VAL A 149 17.83 6.16 -9.54
N ALA A 150 19.13 6.47 -9.46
CA ALA A 150 19.95 6.14 -8.30
C ALA A 150 19.40 6.82 -7.04
N ASP A 151 19.48 6.13 -5.91
CA ASP A 151 19.23 6.76 -4.62
C ASP A 151 20.30 7.84 -4.37
N PRO A 152 19.93 9.00 -3.81
CA PRO A 152 20.91 10.00 -3.39
C PRO A 152 21.86 9.37 -2.37
N GLU A 153 23.16 9.69 -2.46
CA GLU A 153 24.10 9.31 -1.41
C GLU A 153 23.63 9.96 -0.10
N GLU A 154 23.44 9.14 0.94
CA GLU A 154 23.27 9.66 2.31
C GLU A 154 24.60 10.31 2.70
N VAL A 155 24.73 11.60 2.42
CA VAL A 155 25.81 12.40 2.98
C VAL A 155 25.45 12.53 4.45
N ASP A 156 26.22 11.90 5.33
CA ASP A 156 26.24 12.24 6.75
C ASP A 156 26.64 13.71 6.86
N GLU A 157 25.67 14.62 6.74
CA GLU A 157 25.87 16.05 6.97
C GLU A 157 26.17 16.21 8.46
N GLU A 158 27.46 16.18 8.79
CA GLU A 158 27.96 16.56 10.09
C GLU A 158 27.41 17.97 10.41
N PRO A 159 26.63 18.14 11.49
CA PRO A 159 25.92 19.40 11.70
C PRO A 159 26.92 20.56 11.75
N PRO A 160 26.69 21.66 11.00
CA PRO A 160 27.66 22.74 10.88
C PRO A 160 28.02 23.28 12.27
N GLU A 161 29.32 23.31 12.57
CA GLU A 161 29.87 23.66 13.88
C GLU A 161 29.39 25.02 14.43
N ALA A 162 28.90 25.89 13.54
CA ALA A 162 28.38 27.22 13.83
C ALA A 162 27.26 27.26 14.90
N ARG A 163 26.47 26.19 15.07
CA ARG A 163 25.41 26.17 16.10
C ARG A 163 25.94 25.99 17.53
N ARG A 164 27.12 25.38 17.71
CA ARG A 164 27.71 25.13 19.05
C ARG A 164 28.36 26.37 19.68
N SER A 165 28.70 27.39 18.88
CA SER A 165 29.33 28.62 19.36
C SER A 165 28.34 29.72 19.77
N ALA A 166 27.09 29.65 19.30
CA ALA A 166 26.07 30.63 19.63
C ALA A 166 25.62 30.55 21.12
N GLU A 167 25.61 29.36 21.71
CA GLU A 167 25.18 29.16 23.10
C GLU A 167 26.19 29.66 24.15
N ARG A 168 27.46 29.89 23.74
CA ARG A 168 28.53 30.33 24.66
C ARG A 168 28.85 31.83 24.61
N ALA A 169 28.21 32.61 23.75
CA ALA A 169 28.53 34.03 23.56
C ALA A 169 27.67 35.01 24.39
N ALA A 170 26.62 34.53 25.06
CA ALA A 170 25.63 35.39 25.73
C ALA A 170 25.84 35.48 27.26
N THR A 171 27.01 35.90 27.77
CA THR A 171 27.18 36.20 29.22
C THR A 171 28.32 37.19 29.53
N THR A 172 28.59 38.18 28.67
CA THR A 172 29.48 39.30 29.06
C THR A 172 29.11 40.63 28.39
N MET A 173 27.93 41.17 28.66
CA MET A 173 27.71 42.62 28.50
C MET A 173 27.02 43.19 29.75
N ARG A 174 27.84 43.60 30.72
CA ARG A 174 27.43 44.49 31.82
C ARG A 174 27.36 45.90 31.25
N GLY A 175 26.17 46.48 31.24
CA GLY A 175 25.88 47.79 30.63
C GLY A 175 26.69 48.93 31.26
N TYR A 176 27.29 49.74 30.39
CA TYR A 176 27.82 51.06 30.70
C TYR A 176 26.90 52.10 30.05
N SER A 177 26.32 52.98 30.87
CA SER A 177 25.48 54.10 30.41
C SER A 177 26.19 55.40 30.79
N PRO A 178 26.77 56.14 29.83
CA PRO A 178 27.21 57.51 30.10
C PRO A 178 25.99 58.43 30.04
N GLY A 179 25.72 59.10 31.16
CA GLY A 179 24.64 60.08 31.27
C GLY A 179 24.80 61.24 30.30
N LEU A 180 23.69 61.92 30.02
CA LEU A 180 23.65 63.15 29.24
C LEU A 180 22.82 64.21 30.00
N PRO A 181 23.09 65.51 29.75
CA PRO A 181 23.18 66.58 30.76
C PRO A 181 21.86 67.19 31.23
#